data_AF-A0A9Q1R726-F1
#
_entry.id   AF-A0A9Q1R726-F1
#
_cell.length_a   1.000
_cell.length_b   1.000
_cell.length_c   1.000
_cell.angle_alpha   90.00
_cell.angle_beta   90.00
_cell.angle_gamma   90.00
#
_symmetry.space_group_name_H-M   'P 1'
#
loop_
_entity.id
_entity.type
_entity.pdbx_description
1 polymer ?
#
loop_
_entity_poly.entity_id
_entity_poly.type
_entity_poly.pdbx_seq_one_letter_code
_entity_poly.pdbx_strand_id
1 'polypeptide(L)' 'MILTDIQPYKFVTVREFCEKFQSFHIGQKLGDEFGVHFDKSKSHHAALTTRSYGVSKKELLKACSAREFLLMKSLS' A
#
# COMPACT_ATOMS: atom_id res chain seq x y z
N MET A 1 -15.41 -44.15 14.20
CA MET A 1 -16.24 -42.93 14.06
C MET A 1 -15.33 -41.83 13.55
N ILE A 2 -15.38 -41.55 12.25
CA ILE A 2 -14.62 -40.42 11.68
C ILE A 2 -15.38 -39.15 12.08
N LEU A 3 -14.70 -38.27 12.82
CA LEU A 3 -15.19 -36.96 13.22
C LEU A 3 -15.22 -36.06 11.98
N THR A 4 -16.41 -35.91 11.39
CA THR A 4 -16.68 -34.93 10.35
C THR A 4 -17.50 -33.80 10.93
N ASP A 5 -16.85 -32.86 11.62
CA ASP A 5 -17.38 -31.50 11.76
C ASP A 5 -17.13 -30.76 10.43
N ILE A 6 -17.78 -31.25 9.36
CA ILE A 6 -17.74 -30.58 8.06
C ILE A 6 -18.75 -29.44 8.18
N GLN A 7 -18.31 -28.27 8.64
CA GLN A 7 -19.13 -27.09 8.47
C GLN A 7 -19.44 -26.92 6.97
N PRO A 8 -20.71 -26.91 6.57
CA PRO A 8 -21.06 -26.80 5.16
C PRO A 8 -20.52 -25.46 4.64
N TYR A 9 -19.85 -25.51 3.48
CA TYR A 9 -19.39 -24.32 2.80
C TYR A 9 -20.60 -23.41 2.54
N LYS A 10 -20.63 -22.26 3.21
CA LYS A 10 -21.66 -21.25 3.03
C LYS A 10 -21.06 -20.11 2.21
N PHE A 11 -21.66 -19.86 1.05
CA PHE A 11 -21.37 -18.64 0.30
C PHE A 11 -21.82 -17.43 1.13
N VAL A 12 -20.92 -16.49 1.33
CA VAL A 12 -21.19 -15.22 2.00
C VAL A 12 -21.01 -14.13 0.96
N THR A 13 -22.02 -13.29 0.78
CA THR A 13 -21.89 -12.15 -0.13
C THR A 13 -20.88 -11.15 0.43
N VAL A 14 -20.24 -10.38 -0.45
CA VAL A 14 -19.32 -9.32 -0.04
C VAL A 14 -20.00 -8.37 0.96
N ARG A 15 -21.27 -8.03 0.73
CA ARG A 15 -22.05 -7.16 1.60
C ARG A 15 -22.22 -7.72 3.00
N GLU A 16 -22.66 -8.97 3.12
CA GLU A 16 -22.83 -9.64 4.43
C GLU A 16 -21.49 -9.77 5.17
N PHE A 17 -20.41 -10.05 4.44
CA PHE A 17 -19.07 -10.07 5.02
C PHE A 17 -18.69 -8.70 5.57
N CYS A 18 -18.89 -7.62 4.80
CA CYS A 18 -18.57 -6.26 5.24
C CYS A 18 -19.36 -5.85 6.49
N GLU A 19 -20.68 -6.08 6.51
CA GLU A 19 -21.55 -5.74 7.65
C GLU A 19 -21.13 -6.51 8.92
N LYS A 20 -20.82 -7.80 8.79
CA LYS A 20 -20.32 -8.62 9.90
C LYS A 20 -18.92 -8.24 10.33
N PHE A 21 -18.05 -7.90 9.39
CA PHE A 21 -16.69 -7.49 9.68
C PHE A 21 -16.68 -6.17 10.46
N GLN A 22 -17.50 -5.18 10.08
CA GLN A 22 -17.63 -3.91 10.79
C GLN A 22 -18.10 -4.07 12.23
N SER A 23 -19.01 -5.01 12.51
CA SER A 23 -19.48 -5.32 13.86
C SER A 23 -18.54 -6.24 14.64
N PHE A 24 -17.59 -6.90 13.98
CA PHE A 24 -16.57 -7.72 14.63
C PHE A 24 -15.55 -6.85 15.35
N HIS A 25 -15.05 -7.30 16.50
CA HIS A 25 -14.17 -6.49 17.36
C HIS A 25 -12.91 -5.92 16.64
N ILE A 26 -12.35 -6.64 15.66
CA ILE A 26 -11.24 -6.15 14.83
C ILE A 26 -11.71 -5.06 13.89
N GLY A 27 -12.86 -5.22 13.24
CA GLY A 27 -13.39 -4.19 12.33
C GLY A 27 -13.81 -2.93 13.07
N GLN A 28 -14.37 -3.05 14.27
CA GLN A 28 -14.62 -1.90 15.15
C GLN A 28 -13.32 -1.20 15.52
N LYS A 29 -12.33 -1.93 16.05
CA LYS A 29 -11.02 -1.39 16.42
C LYS A 29 -10.32 -0.69 15.25
N LEU A 30 -10.39 -1.29 14.06
CA LEU A 30 -9.80 -0.73 12.84
C LEU A 30 -10.55 0.52 12.36
N GLY A 31 -11.87 0.52 12.47
CA GLY A 31 -12.71 1.69 12.21
C GLY A 31 -12.38 2.85 13.15
N ASP A 32 -12.20 2.57 14.44
CA ASP A 32 -11.81 3.58 15.44
C ASP A 32 -10.39 4.09 15.20
N GLU A 33 -9.44 3.20 14.86
CA GLU A 33 -8.05 3.56 14.56
C GLU A 33 -7.93 4.45 13.31
N PHE A 34 -8.71 4.17 12.26
CA PHE A 34 -8.73 4.99 11.05
C PHE A 34 -9.65 6.22 11.14
N GLY A 35 -10.63 6.21 12.03
CA GLY A 35 -11.49 7.36 12.31
C GLY A 35 -10.72 8.52 12.93
N VAL A 36 -9.66 8.23 13.68
CA VAL A 36 -8.70 9.23 14.13
C VAL A 36 -7.71 9.50 13.00
N HIS A 37 -7.69 10.73 12.49
CA HIS A 37 -6.68 11.13 11.52
C HIS A 37 -5.28 10.84 12.06
N PHE A 38 -4.52 10.03 11.31
CA PHE A 38 -3.14 9.72 11.66
C PHE A 38 -2.31 11.01 11.77
N ASP A 39 -1.74 11.24 12.95
CA ASP A 39 -0.86 12.37 13.20
C ASP A 39 0.47 12.17 12.46
N LYS A 40 0.61 12.87 11.33
CA LYS A 40 1.80 12.82 10.48
C LYS A 40 3.08 13.21 11.24
N SER A 41 2.99 13.94 12.36
CA SER A 41 4.15 14.30 13.19
C SER A 41 4.77 13.09 13.91
N LYS A 42 4.00 12.01 14.11
CA LYS A 42 4.48 10.74 14.69
C LYS A 42 5.14 9.82 13.68
N SER A 43 5.10 10.17 12.39
CA SER A 43 5.80 9.41 11.36
C SER A 43 7.31 9.65 11.47
N HIS A 44 8.12 8.62 11.21
CA HIS A 44 9.56 8.80 11.12
C HIS A 44 9.88 9.88 10.09
N HIS A 45 10.75 10.85 10.40
CA HIS A 45 11.00 12.00 9.53
C HIS A 45 11.43 11.59 8.11
N ALA A 46 12.12 10.46 7.96
CA ALA A 46 12.50 9.90 6.66
C ALA A 46 11.39 9.12 5.91
N ALA A 47 10.24 8.83 6.56
CA ALA A 47 9.12 8.16 5.92
C ALA A 47 8.22 9.13 5.11
N LEU A 48 8.27 10.42 5.44
CA LEU A 48 7.55 11.48 4.71
C LEU A 48 8.47 12.11 3.66
N THR A 49 8.62 11.44 2.52
CA THR A 49 9.29 12.06 1.38
C THR A 49 8.41 13.16 0.80
N THR A 50 8.77 14.42 1.05
CA THR A 50 8.08 15.61 0.50
C THR A 50 8.47 15.91 -0.95
N ARG A 51 9.47 15.19 -1.48
CA ARG A 51 9.98 15.36 -2.83
C ARG A 51 9.52 14.22 -3.72
N SER A 52 8.84 14.52 -4.82
CA SER A 52 8.36 13.49 -5.75
C SER A 52 9.47 12.60 -6.35
N TYR A 53 10.75 12.97 -6.18
CA TYR A 53 11.91 12.23 -6.66
C TYR A 53 13.00 12.19 -5.58
N GLY A 54 13.74 11.08 -5.50
CA GLY A 54 14.89 10.93 -4.59
C GLY A 54 16.13 11.75 -4.98
N VAL A 55 16.13 12.34 -6.19
CA VAL A 55 17.18 13.21 -6.72
C VAL A 55 16.57 14.49 -7.29
N SER A 56 17.38 15.53 -7.47
CA SER A 56 16.90 16.77 -8.10
C SER A 56 16.52 16.53 -9.57
N LYS A 57 15.56 17.32 -10.10
CA LYS A 57 15.18 17.27 -11.53
C LYS A 57 16.38 17.46 -12.46
N LYS A 58 17.38 18.26 -12.04
CA LYS A 58 18.61 18.50 -12.80
C LYS A 58 19.46 17.24 -12.90
N GLU A 59 19.62 16.50 -11.80
CA GLU A 59 20.37 15.24 -11.81
C GLU A 59 19.62 14.14 -12.59
N LEU A 60 18.29 14.12 -12.51
CA LEU A 60 17.48 13.23 -13.34
C LEU A 60 17.68 13.50 -14.84
N LEU A 61 17.65 14.78 -15.25
CA LEU A 61 17.88 15.16 -16.64
C LEU A 61 19.28 14.74 -17.11
N LYS A 62 20.33 14.99 -16.30
CA LYS A 62 21.70 14.55 -16.62
C LYS A 62 21.78 13.04 -16.78
N ALA A 63 21.18 12.27 -15.88
CA ALA A 63 21.20 10.81 -15.94
C ALA A 63 20.50 10.30 -17.21
N CYS A 64 19.34 10.86 -17.56
CA CYS A 64 18.63 10.53 -18.79
C CYS A 64 19.44 10.89 -20.04
N SER A 65 20.01 12.10 -20.11
CA SER A 65 20.85 12.51 -21.23
C SER A 65 22.10 11.64 -21.38
N ALA A 66 22.76 11.27 -20.27
CA ALA A 66 23.91 10.37 -20.29
C ALA A 66 23.53 8.98 -20.81
N ARG A 67 22.38 8.44 -20.40
CA ARG A 67 21.86 7.17 -20.92
C ARG A 67 21.66 7.23 -22.44
N GLU A 68 20.96 8.24 -22.94
CA GLU A 68 20.70 8.35 -24.39
C GLU A 68 21.99 8.57 -25.19
N PHE A 69 22.92 9.37 -24.69
CA PHE A 69 24.21 9.57 -25.34
C PHE A 69 25.02 8.26 -25.42
N LEU A 70 25.04 7.47 -24.34
CA LEU A 70 25.70 6.16 -24.34
C LEU A 70 25.04 5.20 -25.32
N LEU A 71 23.71 5.17 -25.38
CA LEU A 71 22.98 4.36 -26.36
C LEU A 71 23.32 4.76 -27.79
N MET A 72 23.37 6.07 -28.09
CA MET A 72 23.77 6.56 -29.41
C MET A 72 25.21 6.16 -29.77
N LYS A 73 26.14 6.19 -28.81
CA LYS A 73 27.54 5.81 -29.02
C LYS A 73 27.71 4.30 -29.23
N SER A 74 26.90 3.47 -28.58
CA SER A 74 26.93 2.01 -28.73
C SER A 74 26.13 1.50 -29.93
N LEU A 75 25.39 2.37 -30.62
CA LEU A 75 24.63 2.09 -31.84
C LEU A 75 25.30 2.64 -33.12
N SER A 76 26.46 3.31 -32.98
CA SER A 76 27.36 3.73 -34.07
C SER A 76 28.56 2.81 -34.17
#